data_AF-A0A1V0RCU7-F1
#
_entry.id   AF-A0A1V0RCU7-F1
#
_cell.length_a   1.000
_cell.length_b   1.000
_cell.length_c   1.000
_cell.angle_alpha   90.00
_cell.angle_beta   90.00
_cell.angle_gamma   90.00
#
_symmetry.space_group_name_H-M   'P 1'
#
loop_
_entity.id
_entity.type
_entity.pdbx_description
1 polymer ?
#
loop_
_entity_poly.entity_id
_entity_poly.type
_entity_poly.pdbx_seq_one_letter_code
_entity_poly.pdbx_strand_id
1 'polypeptide(L)'
;MTTSAIEETAGEIVDAELVDDTALMPAAAAPAEVSYAVTRHTVLGPGELPPRVDEQARFTELDFKVPEGVKKRLNERGARNTRVNRDSSRVRFEQWCESQGRVARPTTTTANVAAYFGHLMEKGKPDGTKYSPDSLLAYCGRIVSWYAKGERPDGSLIREMIQDYRLEEYIPAGGEPEQSAGLTLKYLVKVLAAIDETTRIGRRDAAMLVLQYGMLYRSVEVTNLLVRHVRIDSDGVWVWTAKSKTRRTGKGRWRFIRDREDLRIVARVRAWLSDLRELFEPTEHDQNPADGEPAYQPNKPLFRALTTLGNLKRRANATVRGLFLTGRAVNEMVKARAAAAGIALINGLKVTSHSLRAGPNTDMAEAQVPLADRNEAGDWHKDSTLADDRYNRPDGSIDISKHDPLDAVPLYGGPAHAAVAQPLAVAAAGQEE
;
A
#
# COMPACT_ATOMS: atom_id res chain seq x y z
N MET A 1 79.04 -40.00 30.62
CA MET A 1 79.71 -39.60 29.36
C MET A 1 79.19 -38.21 29.06
N THR A 2 79.92 -37.11 29.07
CA THR A 2 81.36 -36.79 28.93
C THR A 2 81.42 -35.30 29.35
N THR A 3 82.12 -34.91 30.41
CA THR A 3 83.52 -34.42 30.49
C THR A 3 83.70 -32.95 30.03
N SER A 4 84.16 -32.14 30.99
CA SER A 4 85.11 -30.99 30.93
C SER A 4 84.87 -29.80 29.99
N ALA A 5 85.43 -28.61 30.21
CA ALA A 5 86.07 -27.89 31.33
C ALA A 5 86.61 -26.55 30.74
N ILE A 6 87.20 -25.72 31.62
CA ILE A 6 88.27 -24.70 31.37
C ILE A 6 87.72 -23.33 30.92
N GLU A 7 87.75 -22.27 31.76
CA GLU A 7 88.90 -21.40 32.17
C GLU A 7 89.54 -20.72 30.94
N GLU A 8 89.86 -19.42 30.87
CA GLU A 8 90.61 -18.58 31.81
C GLU A 8 90.67 -17.12 31.26
N THR A 9 90.62 -16.11 32.15
CA THR A 9 91.41 -14.83 32.21
C THR A 9 91.64 -13.93 30.97
N ALA A 10 91.81 -12.61 31.03
CA ALA A 10 91.81 -11.56 32.06
C ALA A 10 91.90 -10.18 31.36
N GLY A 11 91.57 -9.11 32.09
CA GLY A 11 91.76 -7.70 31.71
C GLY A 11 90.55 -6.90 32.15
N GLU A 12 90.60 -5.78 32.88
CA GLU A 12 91.65 -4.89 33.37
C GLU A 12 90.94 -4.05 34.45
N ILE A 13 91.60 -3.73 35.56
CA ILE A 13 91.00 -2.92 36.64
C ILE A 13 91.25 -1.44 36.35
N VAL A 14 90.19 -0.62 36.27
CA VAL A 14 90.28 0.83 36.45
C VAL A 14 89.17 1.30 37.39
N ASP A 15 89.61 2.00 38.43
CA ASP A 15 88.91 2.47 39.62
C ASP A 15 88.10 3.74 39.33
N ALA A 16 86.81 3.80 39.69
CA ALA A 16 86.03 5.06 39.78
C ALA A 16 84.67 4.90 40.50
N GLU A 17 84.54 5.66 41.59
CA GLU A 17 83.34 6.16 42.30
C GLU A 17 82.20 5.20 42.72
N LEU A 18 81.96 5.19 44.04
CA LEU A 18 80.71 4.78 44.68
C LEU A 18 79.55 5.65 44.19
N VAL A 19 78.64 5.07 43.41
CA VAL A 19 77.30 5.64 43.14
C VAL A 19 76.28 4.78 43.85
N ASP A 20 75.48 5.43 44.70
CA ASP A 20 74.43 4.85 45.51
C ASP A 20 73.23 4.51 44.63
N ASP A 21 73.21 3.30 44.05
CA ASP A 21 72.09 2.81 43.24
C ASP A 21 70.93 2.34 44.15
N THR A 22 70.25 3.30 44.77
CA THR A 22 68.88 3.06 45.22
C THR A 22 68.01 2.93 43.98
N ALA A 23 67.82 1.70 43.51
CA ALA A 23 66.91 1.38 42.44
C ALA A 23 65.50 1.92 42.76
N LEU A 24 65.14 3.05 42.15
CA LEU A 24 63.77 3.51 42.02
C LEU A 24 63.03 2.49 41.15
N MET A 25 62.37 1.53 41.81
CA MET A 25 61.26 0.79 41.22
C MET A 25 60.27 1.82 40.64
N PRO A 26 59.76 1.67 39.41
CA PRO A 26 58.75 2.57 38.90
C PRO A 26 57.55 2.54 39.85
N ALA A 27 57.14 3.73 40.31
CA ALA A 27 55.99 3.87 41.20
C ALA A 27 54.80 3.09 40.63
N ALA A 28 54.22 2.20 41.43
CA ALA A 28 52.99 1.51 41.07
C ALA A 28 51.96 2.57 40.66
N ALA A 29 51.45 2.48 39.43
CA ALA A 29 50.46 3.40 38.91
C ALA A 29 49.33 3.54 39.95
N ALA A 30 49.02 4.77 40.35
CA ALA A 30 47.90 5.04 41.24
C ALA A 30 46.64 4.40 40.65
N PRO A 31 45.78 3.75 41.46
CA PRO A 31 44.57 3.12 40.95
C PRO A 31 43.73 4.19 40.24
N ALA A 32 43.37 3.93 38.98
CA ALA A 32 42.60 4.85 38.17
C ALA A 32 41.30 5.25 38.91
N GLU A 33 41.01 6.55 39.00
CA GLU A 33 39.78 7.05 39.62
C GLU A 33 38.55 6.45 38.93
N VAL A 34 37.66 5.86 39.73
CA VAL A 34 36.45 5.24 39.24
C VAL A 34 35.42 6.32 38.90
N SER A 35 35.21 6.57 37.60
CA SER A 35 34.17 7.49 37.13
C SER A 35 32.82 6.78 36.98
N TYR A 36 31.74 7.40 37.46
CA TYR A 36 30.37 6.87 37.41
C TYR A 36 29.48 7.61 36.41
N ALA A 37 28.62 6.89 35.69
CA ALA A 37 27.70 7.42 34.69
C ALA A 37 26.37 7.86 35.34
N VAL A 38 26.39 9.00 36.05
CA VAL A 38 25.20 9.55 36.72
C VAL A 38 24.49 10.57 35.82
N THR A 39 23.20 10.37 35.59
CA THR A 39 22.30 11.32 34.91
C THR A 39 21.24 11.88 35.87
N ARG A 40 20.51 12.92 35.45
CA ARG A 40 19.37 13.50 36.21
C ARG A 40 18.22 12.53 36.50
N HIS A 41 18.26 11.33 35.93
CA HIS A 41 17.25 10.28 36.10
C HIS A 41 17.77 9.09 36.93
N THR A 42 18.96 9.20 37.52
CA THR A 42 19.55 8.13 38.34
C THR A 42 18.90 8.11 39.72
N VAL A 43 18.34 6.96 40.10
CA VAL A 43 17.74 6.70 41.43
C VAL A 43 18.44 5.47 41.99
N LEU A 44 19.03 5.57 43.19
CA LEU A 44 19.83 4.51 43.81
C LEU A 44 19.26 4.16 45.19
N GLY A 45 19.25 2.87 45.54
CA GLY A 45 18.91 2.38 46.88
C GLY A 45 20.09 2.42 47.87
N PRO A 46 19.86 2.15 49.17
CA PRO A 46 20.93 2.06 50.16
C PRO A 46 21.97 1.00 49.79
N GLY A 47 23.23 1.43 49.61
CA GLY A 47 24.36 0.56 49.25
C GLY A 47 24.54 0.30 47.74
N GLU A 48 23.65 0.84 46.90
CA GLU A 48 23.76 0.71 45.45
C GLU A 48 24.71 1.77 44.88
N LEU A 49 25.74 1.32 44.16
CA LEU A 49 26.65 2.21 43.44
C LEU A 49 26.12 2.46 42.02
N PRO A 50 26.26 3.68 41.47
CA PRO A 50 25.86 3.95 40.09
C PRO A 50 26.68 3.10 39.10
N PRO A 51 26.19 2.90 37.87
CA PRO A 51 26.95 2.22 36.83
C PRO A 51 28.24 2.98 36.52
N ARG A 52 29.36 2.26 36.37
CA ARG A 52 30.65 2.92 36.10
C ARG A 52 30.76 3.29 34.61
N VAL A 53 31.50 4.34 34.30
CA VAL A 53 31.74 4.79 32.91
C VAL A 53 32.63 3.79 32.14
N ASP A 54 33.51 3.09 32.85
CA ASP A 54 34.40 2.04 32.30
C ASP A 54 33.69 0.69 32.10
N GLU A 55 32.49 0.51 32.67
CA GLU A 55 31.59 -0.60 32.37
C GLU A 55 30.87 -0.37 31.02
N GLN A 56 31.64 -0.20 29.96
CA GLN A 56 31.10 -0.30 28.61
C GLN A 56 30.80 -1.76 28.30
N ALA A 57 29.56 -2.04 27.90
CA ALA A 57 29.17 -3.34 27.39
C ALA A 57 30.12 -3.72 26.24
N ARG A 58 30.91 -4.78 26.44
CA ARG A 58 31.83 -5.29 25.42
C ARG A 58 31.04 -6.18 24.46
N PHE A 59 30.47 -5.57 23.44
CA PHE A 59 29.84 -6.33 22.35
C PHE A 59 30.90 -7.12 21.59
N THR A 60 30.58 -8.37 21.29
CA THR A 60 31.37 -9.25 20.43
C THR A 60 30.82 -9.22 19.01
N GLU A 61 31.55 -9.81 18.06
CA GLU A 61 31.06 -9.95 16.68
C GLU A 61 29.72 -10.69 16.59
N LEU A 62 29.47 -11.63 17.52
CA LEU A 62 28.23 -12.39 17.57
C LEU A 62 27.01 -11.52 17.85
N ASP A 63 27.16 -10.43 18.63
CA ASP A 63 26.07 -9.51 18.96
C ASP A 63 25.57 -8.71 17.75
N PHE A 64 26.36 -8.65 16.67
CA PHE A 64 26.02 -7.95 15.42
C PHE A 64 25.61 -8.87 14.26
N LYS A 65 25.68 -10.20 14.46
CA LYS A 65 25.36 -11.21 13.45
C LYS A 65 24.06 -11.93 13.82
N VAL A 66 23.20 -12.13 12.82
CA VAL A 66 21.98 -12.95 12.95
C VAL A 66 21.99 -14.05 11.90
N PRO A 67 21.33 -15.20 12.14
CA PRO A 67 21.21 -16.24 11.12
C PRO A 67 20.62 -15.70 9.81
N GLU A 68 21.02 -16.28 8.68
CA GLU A 68 20.61 -15.81 7.34
C GLU A 68 19.08 -15.74 7.19
N GLY A 69 18.34 -16.70 7.77
CA GLY A 69 16.88 -16.69 7.78
C GLY A 69 16.27 -15.48 8.52
N VAL A 70 16.92 -15.01 9.59
CA VAL A 70 16.51 -13.81 10.35
C VAL A 70 16.87 -12.55 9.56
N LYS A 71 18.08 -12.49 8.98
CA LYS A 71 18.50 -11.37 8.12
C LYS A 71 17.55 -11.20 6.93
N LYS A 72 17.17 -12.30 6.29
CA LYS A 72 16.17 -12.33 5.22
C LYS A 72 14.83 -11.77 5.71
N ARG A 73 14.29 -12.22 6.84
CA ARG A 73 13.03 -11.68 7.41
C ARG A 73 13.11 -10.18 7.69
N LEU A 74 14.24 -9.70 8.21
CA LEU A 74 14.47 -8.27 8.45
C LEU A 74 14.50 -7.47 7.15
N ASN A 75 15.16 -7.98 6.11
CA ASN A 75 15.24 -7.34 4.79
C ASN A 75 13.88 -7.35 4.06
N GLU A 76 13.09 -8.40 4.27
CA GLU A 76 11.79 -8.61 3.64
C GLU A 76 10.61 -8.05 4.43
N ARG A 77 10.87 -7.31 5.52
CA ARG A 77 9.83 -6.70 6.35
C ARG A 77 8.89 -5.79 5.55
N GLY A 78 7.60 -5.88 5.87
CA GLY A 78 6.54 -5.14 5.18
C GLY A 78 6.00 -5.85 3.94
N ALA A 79 5.01 -5.25 3.29
CA ALA A 79 4.42 -5.83 2.09
C ALA A 79 5.41 -5.77 0.91
N ARG A 80 5.51 -6.86 0.13
CA ARG A 80 6.41 -6.93 -1.05
C ARG A 80 6.23 -5.76 -2.01
N ASN A 81 4.99 -5.38 -2.35
CA ASN A 81 4.73 -4.26 -3.25
C ASN A 81 5.26 -2.93 -2.69
N THR A 82 5.17 -2.74 -1.38
CA THR A 82 5.74 -1.58 -0.69
C THR A 82 7.27 -1.58 -0.80
N ARG A 83 7.91 -2.74 -0.65
CA ARG A 83 9.37 -2.89 -0.84
C ARG A 83 9.77 -2.54 -2.27
N VAL A 84 9.17 -3.20 -3.27
CA VAL A 84 9.46 -2.96 -4.69
C VAL A 84 9.32 -1.48 -5.06
N ASN A 85 8.21 -0.84 -4.68
CA ASN A 85 7.97 0.58 -4.98
C ASN A 85 8.93 1.51 -4.24
N ARG A 86 9.32 1.18 -3.00
CA ARG A 86 10.31 1.93 -2.23
C ARG A 86 11.69 1.82 -2.85
N ASP A 87 12.12 0.60 -3.14
CA ASP A 87 13.44 0.31 -3.66
C ASP A 87 13.58 0.90 -5.08
N SER A 88 12.55 0.82 -5.93
CA SER A 88 12.54 1.48 -7.24
C SER A 88 12.61 3.01 -7.16
N SER A 89 11.94 3.63 -6.17
CA SER A 89 12.03 5.09 -5.98
C SER A 89 13.45 5.49 -5.55
N ARG A 90 14.11 4.68 -4.73
CA ARG A 90 15.49 4.93 -4.25
C ARG A 90 16.51 4.76 -5.37
N VAL A 91 16.41 3.70 -6.16
CA VAL A 91 17.29 3.46 -7.32
C VAL A 91 17.20 4.62 -8.31
N ARG A 92 15.99 5.12 -8.62
CA ARG A 92 15.83 6.27 -9.52
C ARG A 92 16.47 7.55 -8.98
N PHE A 93 16.35 7.79 -7.67
CA PHE A 93 17.00 8.93 -7.02
C PHE A 93 18.52 8.80 -7.06
N GLU A 94 19.04 7.62 -6.75
CA GLU A 94 20.48 7.33 -6.79
C GLU A 94 21.08 7.51 -8.19
N GLN A 95 20.43 6.94 -9.22
CA GLN A 95 20.83 7.11 -10.62
C GLN A 95 20.81 8.57 -11.06
N TRP A 96 19.79 9.33 -10.64
CA TRP A 96 19.73 10.75 -10.93
C TRP A 96 20.86 11.50 -10.24
N CYS A 97 21.12 11.23 -8.95
CA CYS A 97 22.23 11.85 -8.24
C CYS A 97 23.57 11.56 -8.92
N GLU A 98 23.84 10.30 -9.29
CA GLU A 98 25.05 9.91 -10.01
C GLU A 98 25.20 10.68 -11.33
N SER A 99 24.13 10.79 -12.12
CA SER A 99 24.13 11.55 -13.38
C SER A 99 24.39 13.05 -13.21
N GLN A 100 24.17 13.59 -12.02
CA GLN A 100 24.37 15.01 -11.68
C GLN A 100 25.65 15.25 -10.87
N GLY A 101 26.50 14.23 -10.66
CA GLY A 101 27.69 14.33 -9.81
C GLY A 101 27.36 14.55 -8.32
N ARG A 102 26.16 14.16 -7.89
CA ARG A 102 25.67 14.29 -6.50
C ARG A 102 25.77 12.96 -5.76
N VAL A 103 25.84 13.04 -4.43
CA VAL A 103 25.94 11.86 -3.55
C VAL A 103 24.57 11.50 -2.97
N ALA A 104 24.09 10.28 -3.25
CA ALA A 104 22.89 9.70 -2.65
C ALA A 104 23.19 8.71 -1.51
N ARG A 105 24.44 8.21 -1.41
CA ARG A 105 24.84 7.15 -0.47
C ARG A 105 26.25 7.41 0.10
N PRO A 106 26.52 7.02 1.36
CA PRO A 106 25.60 6.40 2.32
C PRO A 106 24.56 7.37 2.91
N THR A 107 24.84 8.68 2.82
CA THR A 107 23.96 9.79 3.22
C THR A 107 23.77 10.78 2.06
N THR A 108 22.85 11.73 2.22
CA THR A 108 22.59 12.82 1.26
C THR A 108 22.21 14.11 2.00
N THR A 109 22.22 15.23 1.29
CA THR A 109 21.74 16.53 1.81
C THR A 109 20.28 16.79 1.45
N THR A 110 19.61 17.69 2.20
CA THR A 110 18.30 18.24 1.84
C THR A 110 18.31 18.87 0.45
N ALA A 111 19.38 19.58 0.10
CA ALA A 111 19.55 20.22 -1.20
C ALA A 111 19.51 19.20 -2.36
N ASN A 112 20.15 18.04 -2.22
CA ASN A 112 20.11 16.99 -3.25
C ASN A 112 18.69 16.43 -3.45
N VAL A 113 17.96 16.23 -2.36
CA VAL A 113 16.58 15.73 -2.44
C VAL A 113 15.66 16.80 -3.03
N ALA A 114 15.77 18.05 -2.60
CA ALA A 114 15.02 19.17 -3.16
C ALA A 114 15.29 19.34 -4.67
N ALA A 115 16.56 19.32 -5.08
CA ALA A 115 16.95 19.41 -6.50
C ALA A 115 16.37 18.25 -7.33
N TYR A 116 16.30 17.03 -6.77
CA TYR A 116 15.64 15.92 -7.45
C TYR A 116 14.15 16.15 -7.66
N PHE A 117 13.44 16.65 -6.63
CA PHE A 117 12.01 16.92 -6.75
C PHE A 117 11.72 18.09 -7.69
N GLY A 118 12.53 19.15 -7.66
CA GLY A 118 12.46 20.24 -8.64
C GLY A 118 12.64 19.72 -10.07
N HIS A 119 13.65 18.88 -10.31
CA HIS A 119 13.85 18.24 -11.62
C HIS A 119 12.62 17.43 -12.08
N LEU A 120 11.98 16.67 -11.17
CA LEU A 120 10.77 15.92 -11.51
C LEU A 120 9.58 16.83 -11.84
N MET A 121 9.39 17.93 -11.13
CA MET A 121 8.32 18.91 -11.37
C MET A 121 8.51 19.64 -12.71
N GLU A 122 9.74 20.04 -13.01
CA GLU A 122 10.10 20.73 -14.25
C GLU A 122 9.97 19.80 -15.47
N LYS A 123 10.68 18.67 -15.46
CA LYS A 123 10.78 17.76 -16.62
C LYS A 123 9.52 16.93 -16.83
N GLY A 124 8.80 16.57 -15.77
CA GLY A 124 7.67 15.65 -15.86
C GLY A 124 8.11 14.22 -16.20
N LYS A 125 7.15 13.42 -16.65
CA LYS A 125 7.33 12.02 -17.07
C LYS A 125 7.83 11.95 -18.52
N PRO A 126 8.44 10.82 -18.94
CA PRO A 126 8.90 10.63 -20.31
C PRO A 126 7.83 10.76 -21.40
N ASP A 127 6.55 10.58 -21.05
CA ASP A 127 5.41 10.74 -21.96
C ASP A 127 4.92 12.20 -22.09
N GLY A 128 5.65 13.15 -21.50
CA GLY A 128 5.32 14.58 -21.50
C GLY A 128 4.32 14.98 -20.41
N THR A 129 3.74 14.03 -19.66
CA THR A 129 2.79 14.36 -18.59
C THR A 129 3.50 14.80 -17.31
N LYS A 130 2.88 15.70 -16.55
CA LYS A 130 3.41 16.12 -15.24
C LYS A 130 3.29 15.00 -14.20
N TYR A 131 4.15 15.04 -13.17
CA TYR A 131 3.97 14.16 -12.01
C TYR A 131 2.90 14.72 -11.09
N SER A 132 1.93 13.89 -10.70
CA SER A 132 0.96 14.28 -9.66
C SER A 132 1.68 14.59 -8.34
N PRO A 133 1.27 15.63 -7.58
CA PRO A 133 1.83 15.93 -6.27
C PRO A 133 1.79 14.75 -5.28
N ASP A 134 0.73 13.94 -5.30
CA ASP A 134 0.61 12.75 -4.43
C ASP A 134 1.70 11.69 -4.71
N SER A 135 2.06 11.51 -5.97
CA SER A 135 3.18 10.63 -6.36
C SER A 135 4.51 11.16 -5.85
N LEU A 136 4.74 12.47 -5.96
CA LEU A 136 5.94 13.12 -5.45
C LEU A 136 6.05 13.00 -3.92
N LEU A 137 4.96 13.24 -3.18
CA LEU A 137 4.91 13.06 -1.73
C LEU A 137 5.22 11.60 -1.34
N ALA A 138 4.67 10.63 -2.07
CA ALA A 138 4.97 9.22 -1.84
C ALA A 138 6.44 8.87 -2.11
N TYR A 139 7.05 9.44 -3.15
CA TYR A 139 8.48 9.28 -3.42
C TYR A 139 9.33 9.92 -2.33
N CYS A 140 8.98 11.13 -1.90
CA CYS A 140 9.69 11.87 -0.85
C CYS A 140 9.74 11.04 0.43
N GLY A 141 8.60 10.49 0.87
CA GLY A 141 8.56 9.61 2.03
C GLY A 141 9.47 8.37 1.90
N ARG A 142 9.56 7.76 0.71
CA ARG A 142 10.41 6.56 0.47
C ARG A 142 11.91 6.89 0.46
N ILE A 143 12.27 8.05 -0.08
CA ILE A 143 13.64 8.55 -0.17
C ILE A 143 14.12 9.05 1.18
N VAL A 144 13.36 9.92 1.87
CA VAL A 144 13.74 10.45 3.19
C VAL A 144 13.86 9.32 4.22
N SER A 145 12.97 8.32 4.18
CA SER A 145 13.06 7.13 5.04
C SER A 145 14.16 6.14 4.64
N TRP A 146 14.96 6.44 3.60
CA TRP A 146 16.14 5.65 3.25
C TRP A 146 17.28 5.83 4.26
N TYR A 147 17.36 7.02 4.85
CA TYR A 147 18.43 7.40 5.77
C TYR A 147 18.07 7.11 7.23
N ALA A 148 19.10 6.92 8.05
CA ALA A 148 18.98 6.64 9.47
C ALA A 148 18.25 7.77 10.19
N LYS A 149 17.52 7.46 11.26
CA LYS A 149 16.86 8.48 12.08
C LYS A 149 17.96 9.37 12.70
N GLY A 150 17.86 10.69 12.50
CA GLY A 150 18.91 11.65 12.89
C GLY A 150 19.74 12.16 11.70
N GLU A 151 19.85 11.37 10.63
CA GLU A 151 20.58 11.72 9.39
C GLU A 151 19.63 11.96 8.20
N ARG A 152 18.33 11.99 8.46
CA ARG A 152 17.34 12.19 7.40
C ARG A 152 17.42 13.62 6.88
N PRO A 153 17.46 13.81 5.55
CA PRO A 153 17.23 15.11 4.95
C PRO A 153 15.91 15.70 5.44
N ASP A 154 15.84 17.02 5.52
CA ASP A 154 14.64 17.70 5.97
C ASP A 154 13.50 17.53 4.96
N GLY A 155 12.52 16.73 5.33
CA GLY A 155 11.38 16.42 4.51
C GLY A 155 10.27 17.46 4.56
N SER A 156 10.23 18.40 5.51
CA SER A 156 9.16 19.42 5.55
C SER A 156 9.28 20.38 4.38
N LEU A 157 10.46 20.95 4.16
CA LEU A 157 10.74 21.87 3.05
C LEU A 157 10.37 21.29 1.69
N ILE A 158 10.70 20.01 1.46
CA ILE A 158 10.37 19.32 0.20
C ILE A 158 8.86 19.12 0.07
N ARG A 159 8.15 18.86 1.17
CA ARG A 159 6.69 18.71 1.13
C ARG A 159 6.01 20.04 0.86
N GLU A 160 6.47 21.13 1.47
CA GLU A 160 6.00 22.49 1.21
C GLU A 160 6.17 22.83 -0.27
N MET A 161 7.37 22.62 -0.83
CA MET A 161 7.63 22.80 -2.27
C MET A 161 6.68 21.96 -3.16
N ILE A 162 6.34 20.73 -2.76
CA ILE A 162 5.36 19.91 -3.48
C ILE A 162 3.92 20.44 -3.33
N GLN A 163 3.59 21.10 -2.22
CA GLN A 163 2.28 21.75 -2.05
C GLN A 163 2.20 23.04 -2.88
N ASP A 164 3.26 23.85 -2.91
CA ASP A 164 3.29 25.04 -3.76
C ASP A 164 3.15 24.64 -5.24
N TYR A 165 3.91 23.63 -5.68
CA TYR A 165 3.74 23.02 -7.00
C TYR A 165 2.30 22.53 -7.26
N ARG A 166 1.62 21.97 -6.25
CA ARG A 166 0.23 21.54 -6.37
C ARG A 166 -0.68 22.73 -6.67
N LEU A 167 -0.55 23.80 -5.90
CA LEU A 167 -1.46 24.95 -5.91
C LEU A 167 -1.19 25.91 -7.07
N GLU A 168 0.07 26.15 -7.39
CA GLU A 168 0.49 27.20 -8.32
C GLU A 168 0.67 26.69 -9.76
N GLU A 169 1.00 25.41 -9.95
CA GLU A 169 1.29 24.86 -11.28
C GLU A 169 0.36 23.72 -11.67
N TYR A 170 0.24 22.69 -10.82
CA TYR A 170 -0.47 21.46 -11.18
C TYR A 170 -1.98 21.68 -11.33
N ILE A 171 -2.64 22.24 -10.32
CA ILE A 171 -4.09 22.49 -10.36
C ILE A 171 -4.46 23.53 -11.43
N PRO A 172 -3.77 24.70 -11.55
CA PRO A 172 -4.08 25.69 -12.58
C PRO A 172 -3.90 25.16 -14.01
N ALA A 173 -3.00 24.21 -14.23
CA ALA A 173 -2.84 23.51 -15.51
C ALA A 173 -3.92 22.43 -15.77
N GLY A 174 -4.97 22.36 -14.95
CA GLY A 174 -6.03 21.34 -15.04
C GLY A 174 -5.63 19.98 -14.46
N GLY A 175 -4.59 19.94 -13.62
CA GLY A 175 -4.13 18.72 -12.98
C GLY A 175 -5.10 18.24 -11.91
N GLU A 176 -5.69 17.06 -12.13
CA GLU A 176 -6.61 16.43 -11.20
C GLU A 176 -6.03 15.13 -10.60
N PRO A 177 -6.57 14.64 -9.47
CA PRO A 177 -6.25 13.32 -8.96
C PRO A 177 -6.66 12.23 -9.97
N GLU A 178 -5.71 11.37 -10.37
CA GLU A 178 -6.02 10.24 -11.23
C GLU A 178 -6.94 9.24 -10.50
N GLN A 179 -8.17 9.10 -10.99
CA GLN A 179 -9.14 8.13 -10.49
C GLN A 179 -9.65 7.21 -11.60
N SER A 180 -10.12 6.03 -11.22
CA SER A 180 -10.82 5.15 -12.16
C SER A 180 -12.29 5.51 -12.21
N ALA A 181 -12.98 5.22 -13.31
CA ALA A 181 -14.44 5.33 -13.36
C ALA A 181 -15.13 4.51 -12.27
N GLY A 182 -16.35 4.86 -11.87
CA GLY A 182 -17.24 3.94 -11.15
C GLY A 182 -17.89 2.98 -12.15
N LEU A 183 -17.60 1.67 -12.07
CA LEU A 183 -18.32 0.68 -12.89
C LEU A 183 -19.62 0.29 -12.16
N THR A 184 -20.59 1.18 -12.20
CA THR A 184 -21.93 1.02 -11.59
C THR A 184 -22.68 -0.16 -12.20
N LEU A 185 -23.77 -0.59 -11.55
CA LEU A 185 -24.53 -1.77 -11.93
C LEU A 185 -24.96 -1.72 -13.40
N LYS A 186 -25.47 -0.59 -13.86
CA LYS A 186 -25.93 -0.38 -15.25
C LYS A 186 -24.82 -0.57 -16.30
N TYR A 187 -23.55 -0.31 -15.95
CA TYR A 187 -22.43 -0.59 -16.83
C TYR A 187 -21.95 -2.03 -16.68
N LEU A 188 -21.92 -2.53 -15.44
CA LEU A 188 -21.53 -3.90 -15.17
C LEU A 188 -22.42 -4.91 -15.91
N VAL A 189 -23.74 -4.71 -15.94
CA VAL A 189 -24.66 -5.61 -16.67
C VAL A 189 -24.39 -5.62 -18.18
N LYS A 190 -23.99 -4.48 -18.77
CA LYS A 190 -23.57 -4.40 -20.18
C LYS A 190 -22.26 -5.16 -20.41
N VAL A 191 -21.30 -5.02 -19.49
CA VAL A 191 -20.04 -5.78 -19.53
C VAL A 191 -20.32 -7.28 -19.43
N LEU A 192 -21.18 -7.70 -18.51
CA LEU A 192 -21.56 -9.10 -18.33
C LEU A 192 -22.28 -9.67 -19.57
N ALA A 193 -23.17 -8.90 -20.19
CA ALA A 193 -23.87 -9.31 -21.41
C ALA A 193 -22.91 -9.53 -22.60
N ALA A 194 -21.78 -8.84 -22.65
CA ALA A 194 -20.75 -9.02 -23.68
C ALA A 194 -19.78 -10.20 -23.40
N ILE A 195 -19.90 -10.88 -22.26
CA ILE A 195 -19.05 -12.03 -21.93
C ILE A 195 -19.68 -13.32 -22.47
N ASP A 196 -18.91 -14.04 -23.27
CA ASP A 196 -19.28 -15.39 -23.71
C ASP A 196 -19.14 -16.42 -22.56
N GLU A 197 -20.21 -16.59 -21.79
CA GLU A 197 -20.31 -17.55 -20.68
C GLU A 197 -20.42 -19.02 -21.14
N THR A 198 -20.40 -19.32 -22.46
CA THR A 198 -20.27 -20.70 -22.96
C THR A 198 -18.83 -21.22 -22.78
N THR A 199 -17.86 -20.32 -22.66
CA THR A 199 -16.45 -20.66 -22.41
C THR A 199 -16.11 -20.65 -20.92
N ARG A 200 -15.15 -21.49 -20.51
CA ARG A 200 -14.57 -21.47 -19.14
C ARG A 200 -13.97 -20.11 -18.79
N ILE A 201 -13.37 -19.43 -19.77
CA ILE A 201 -12.79 -18.09 -19.58
C ILE A 201 -13.89 -17.08 -19.25
N GLY A 202 -15.00 -17.10 -20.01
CA GLY A 202 -16.12 -16.22 -19.76
C GLY A 202 -16.78 -16.48 -18.40
N ARG A 203 -17.03 -17.74 -18.03
CA ARG A 203 -17.57 -18.09 -16.70
C ARG A 203 -16.67 -17.64 -15.57
N ARG A 204 -15.35 -17.86 -15.67
CA ARG A 204 -14.37 -17.34 -14.70
C ARG A 204 -14.49 -15.84 -14.54
N ASP A 205 -14.46 -15.11 -15.66
CA ASP A 205 -14.46 -13.64 -15.65
C ASP A 205 -15.78 -13.09 -15.12
N ALA A 206 -16.92 -13.61 -15.58
CA ALA A 206 -18.24 -13.23 -15.10
C ALA A 206 -18.38 -13.45 -13.58
N ALA A 207 -18.02 -14.65 -13.08
CA ALA A 207 -18.00 -14.96 -11.65
C ALA A 207 -17.08 -14.03 -10.85
N MET A 208 -15.91 -13.69 -11.38
CA MET A 208 -14.96 -12.77 -10.76
C MET A 208 -15.53 -11.35 -10.67
N LEU A 209 -16.14 -10.84 -11.75
CA LEU A 209 -16.69 -9.49 -11.80
C LEU A 209 -17.83 -9.31 -10.80
N VAL A 210 -18.78 -10.27 -10.75
CA VAL A 210 -19.93 -10.18 -9.83
C VAL A 210 -19.50 -10.31 -8.36
N LEU A 211 -18.52 -11.17 -8.06
CA LEU A 211 -17.95 -11.27 -6.71
C LEU A 211 -17.18 -10.01 -6.34
N GLN A 212 -16.43 -9.43 -7.28
CA GLN A 212 -15.66 -8.22 -7.03
C GLN A 212 -16.56 -7.01 -6.79
N TYR A 213 -17.61 -6.85 -7.59
CA TYR A 213 -18.65 -5.83 -7.42
C TYR A 213 -19.39 -6.02 -6.09
N GLY A 214 -19.95 -7.21 -5.85
CA GLY A 214 -20.73 -7.50 -4.65
C GLY A 214 -19.93 -7.30 -3.36
N MET A 215 -18.63 -7.61 -3.38
CA MET A 215 -17.73 -7.44 -2.22
C MET A 215 -16.99 -6.10 -2.14
N LEU A 216 -17.14 -5.22 -3.13
CA LEU A 216 -16.35 -3.98 -3.28
C LEU A 216 -14.83 -4.26 -3.23
N TYR A 217 -14.40 -5.41 -3.75
CA TYR A 217 -13.04 -5.88 -3.57
C TYR A 217 -12.01 -5.13 -4.39
N ARG A 218 -10.85 -4.89 -3.78
CA ARG A 218 -9.62 -4.58 -4.53
C ARG A 218 -9.22 -5.80 -5.35
N SER A 219 -8.51 -5.58 -6.46
CA SER A 219 -8.01 -6.68 -7.32
C SER A 219 -7.21 -7.73 -6.55
N VAL A 220 -6.39 -7.32 -5.59
CA VAL A 220 -5.64 -8.27 -4.76
C VAL A 220 -6.50 -9.07 -3.79
N GLU A 221 -7.66 -8.57 -3.37
CA GLU A 221 -8.56 -9.26 -2.44
C GLU A 221 -9.30 -10.40 -3.16
N VAL A 222 -9.88 -10.13 -4.34
CA VAL A 222 -10.55 -11.18 -5.14
C VAL A 222 -9.56 -12.27 -5.57
N THR A 223 -8.33 -11.90 -5.93
CA THR A 223 -7.31 -12.90 -6.30
C THR A 223 -6.82 -13.74 -5.14
N ASN A 224 -7.03 -13.34 -3.88
CA ASN A 224 -6.64 -14.11 -2.70
C ASN A 224 -7.75 -15.05 -2.19
N LEU A 225 -8.92 -15.05 -2.85
CA LEU A 225 -9.98 -15.99 -2.50
C LEU A 225 -9.50 -17.42 -2.76
N LEU A 226 -9.84 -18.30 -1.84
CA LEU A 226 -9.63 -19.73 -1.93
C LEU A 226 -10.97 -20.40 -2.18
N VAL A 227 -10.98 -21.62 -2.70
CA VAL A 227 -12.24 -22.36 -2.94
C VAL A 227 -13.08 -22.42 -1.66
N ARG A 228 -12.47 -22.67 -0.50
CA ARG A 228 -13.20 -22.71 0.79
C ARG A 228 -13.82 -21.37 1.24
N HIS A 229 -13.37 -20.26 0.66
CA HIS A 229 -13.84 -18.93 1.05
C HIS A 229 -15.18 -18.58 0.41
N VAL A 230 -15.77 -19.46 -0.39
CA VAL A 230 -17.05 -19.24 -1.04
C VAL A 230 -17.99 -20.37 -0.70
N ARG A 231 -19.20 -20.03 -0.26
CA ARG A 231 -20.31 -20.97 -0.04
C ARG A 231 -21.52 -20.47 -0.79
N ILE A 232 -22.12 -21.35 -1.59
CA ILE A 232 -23.32 -21.02 -2.35
C ILE A 232 -24.53 -21.42 -1.52
N ASP A 233 -25.48 -20.51 -1.40
CA ASP A 233 -26.81 -20.72 -0.83
C ASP A 233 -27.87 -20.71 -1.95
N SER A 234 -29.14 -20.97 -1.61
CA SER A 234 -30.24 -20.87 -2.58
C SER A 234 -30.51 -19.42 -3.01
N ASP A 235 -30.30 -18.44 -2.12
CA ASP A 235 -30.65 -17.03 -2.33
C ASP A 235 -29.42 -16.10 -2.44
N GLY A 236 -28.21 -16.66 -2.50
CA GLY A 236 -27.00 -15.87 -2.62
C GLY A 236 -25.69 -16.63 -2.38
N VAL A 237 -24.63 -15.87 -2.14
CA VAL A 237 -23.27 -16.40 -1.95
C VAL A 237 -22.64 -15.77 -0.72
N TRP A 238 -22.14 -16.63 0.18
CA TRP A 238 -21.31 -16.23 1.31
C TRP A 238 -19.83 -16.20 0.90
N VAL A 239 -19.15 -15.10 1.21
CA VAL A 239 -17.73 -14.91 0.90
C VAL A 239 -16.95 -14.57 2.16
N TRP A 240 -15.87 -15.30 2.43
CA TRP A 240 -14.94 -15.05 3.52
C TRP A 240 -13.77 -14.18 3.05
N THR A 241 -13.56 -13.04 3.71
CA THR A 241 -12.38 -12.20 3.52
C THR A 241 -11.41 -12.40 4.68
N ALA A 242 -10.31 -13.12 4.48
CA ALA A 242 -9.35 -13.41 5.55
C ALA A 242 -8.52 -12.17 5.97
N LYS A 243 -8.19 -11.30 5.03
CA LYS A 243 -7.36 -10.12 5.25
C LYS A 243 -7.68 -9.03 4.24
N SER A 244 -7.71 -7.79 4.69
CA SER A 244 -7.80 -6.61 3.84
C SER A 244 -6.71 -5.59 4.19
N LYS A 245 -6.63 -4.50 3.41
CA LYS A 245 -5.69 -3.40 3.67
C LYS A 245 -5.95 -2.71 5.02
N THR A 246 -7.21 -2.60 5.41
CA THR A 246 -7.69 -1.91 6.62
C THR A 246 -7.74 -2.86 7.83
N ARG A 247 -8.13 -4.12 7.64
CA ARG A 247 -8.11 -5.17 8.68
C ARG A 247 -6.81 -5.99 8.65
N ARG A 248 -5.72 -5.36 9.11
CA ARG A 248 -4.39 -5.98 9.13
C ARG A 248 -4.18 -7.00 10.26
N THR A 249 -5.06 -7.02 11.27
CA THR A 249 -4.98 -7.87 12.47
C THR A 249 -5.47 -9.31 12.27
N GLY A 250 -5.97 -9.68 11.07
CA GLY A 250 -6.28 -11.07 10.73
C GLY A 250 -7.64 -11.59 11.19
N LYS A 251 -8.51 -10.75 11.75
CA LYS A 251 -9.92 -11.08 12.02
C LYS A 251 -10.70 -11.01 10.70
N GLY A 252 -10.67 -12.10 9.94
CA GLY A 252 -11.50 -12.22 8.73
C GLY A 252 -12.99 -12.21 9.05
N ARG A 253 -13.84 -12.01 8.05
CA ARG A 253 -15.30 -12.08 8.21
C ARG A 253 -15.98 -12.72 7.00
N TRP A 254 -17.14 -13.32 7.26
CA TRP A 254 -18.11 -13.69 6.23
C TRP A 254 -18.95 -12.47 5.86
N ARG A 255 -19.30 -12.36 4.59
CA ARG A 255 -20.34 -11.47 4.11
C ARG A 255 -21.20 -12.19 3.10
N PHE A 256 -22.50 -11.98 3.18
CA PHE A 256 -23.48 -12.49 2.23
C PHE A 256 -23.70 -11.51 1.08
N ILE A 257 -23.85 -12.04 -0.13
CA ILE A 257 -24.26 -11.30 -1.32
C ILE A 257 -25.52 -11.96 -1.84
N ARG A 258 -26.64 -11.24 -1.77
CA ARG A 258 -27.94 -11.72 -2.27
C ARG A 258 -27.89 -11.91 -3.78
N ASP A 259 -28.49 -12.99 -4.27
CA ASP A 259 -28.68 -13.20 -5.70
C ASP A 259 -29.69 -12.22 -6.27
N ARG A 260 -29.40 -11.74 -7.47
CA ARG A 260 -30.23 -10.78 -8.20
C ARG A 260 -30.32 -11.25 -9.63
N GLU A 261 -31.45 -10.99 -10.28
CA GLU A 261 -31.67 -11.42 -11.66
C GLU A 261 -30.67 -10.81 -12.65
N ASP A 262 -30.23 -9.58 -12.40
CA ASP A 262 -29.24 -8.86 -13.21
C ASP A 262 -27.81 -9.42 -13.02
N LEU A 263 -27.43 -9.75 -11.79
CA LEU A 263 -26.09 -10.23 -11.43
C LEU A 263 -25.94 -11.75 -11.45
N ARG A 264 -27.01 -12.54 -11.32
CA ARG A 264 -27.02 -14.01 -11.35
C ARG A 264 -25.82 -14.64 -10.64
N ILE A 265 -25.48 -14.12 -9.45
CA ILE A 265 -24.22 -14.44 -8.77
C ILE A 265 -24.17 -15.92 -8.40
N VAL A 266 -25.28 -16.49 -7.97
CA VAL A 266 -25.37 -17.92 -7.64
C VAL A 266 -25.05 -18.75 -8.88
N ALA A 267 -25.69 -18.46 -10.02
CA ALA A 267 -25.49 -19.20 -11.25
C ALA A 267 -24.04 -19.10 -11.75
N ARG A 268 -23.48 -17.88 -11.80
CA ARG A 268 -22.11 -17.62 -12.29
C ARG A 268 -21.04 -18.25 -11.42
N VAL A 269 -21.16 -18.10 -10.10
CA VAL A 269 -20.22 -18.72 -9.16
C VAL A 269 -20.34 -20.25 -9.21
N ARG A 270 -21.55 -20.80 -9.27
CA ARG A 270 -21.77 -22.25 -9.40
C ARG A 270 -21.13 -22.81 -10.66
N ALA A 271 -21.32 -22.14 -11.80
CA ALA A 271 -20.78 -22.57 -13.08
C ALA A 271 -19.24 -22.57 -13.06
N TRP A 272 -18.61 -21.54 -12.49
CA TRP A 272 -17.16 -21.52 -12.32
C TRP A 272 -16.65 -22.60 -11.35
N LEU A 273 -17.35 -22.86 -10.24
CA LEU A 273 -16.99 -23.97 -9.35
C LEU A 273 -17.15 -25.33 -10.03
N SER A 274 -18.09 -25.48 -10.96
CA SER A 274 -18.21 -26.68 -11.81
C SER A 274 -16.99 -26.86 -12.69
N ASP A 275 -16.57 -25.79 -13.40
CA ASP A 275 -15.35 -25.83 -14.22
C ASP A 275 -14.12 -26.25 -13.41
N LEU A 276 -13.97 -25.73 -12.19
CA LEU A 276 -12.86 -26.12 -11.32
C LEU A 276 -12.85 -27.61 -10.94
N ARG A 277 -14.02 -28.26 -10.90
CA ARG A 277 -14.12 -29.71 -10.60
C ARG A 277 -13.68 -30.57 -11.79
N GLU A 278 -13.72 -30.03 -13.00
CA GLU A 278 -13.26 -30.70 -14.22
C GLU A 278 -11.79 -30.43 -14.55
N LEU A 279 -11.15 -29.51 -13.82
CA LEU A 279 -9.79 -29.06 -14.06
C LEU A 279 -8.80 -29.70 -13.08
N PHE A 280 -7.63 -30.04 -13.61
CA PHE A 280 -6.49 -30.64 -12.91
C PHE A 280 -5.23 -29.81 -13.16
N GLU A 281 -4.27 -29.86 -12.23
CA GLU A 281 -3.03 -29.11 -12.37
C GLU A 281 -2.22 -29.62 -13.56
N PRO A 282 -1.76 -28.72 -14.45
CA PRO A 282 -1.02 -29.12 -15.64
C PRO A 282 0.37 -29.66 -15.28
N THR A 283 0.78 -30.71 -15.98
CA THR A 283 2.12 -31.28 -15.90
C THR A 283 3.02 -30.71 -17.00
N GLU A 284 4.18 -31.32 -17.22
CA GLU A 284 5.05 -30.95 -18.33
C GLU A 284 4.47 -31.30 -19.70
N HIS A 285 3.73 -32.41 -19.77
CA HIS A 285 3.28 -33.00 -21.02
C HIS A 285 1.76 -32.96 -21.21
N ASP A 286 1.00 -32.64 -20.15
CA ASP A 286 -0.46 -32.61 -20.19
C ASP A 286 -1.02 -31.34 -19.51
N GLN A 287 -1.94 -30.66 -20.19
CA GLN A 287 -2.57 -29.43 -19.71
C GLN A 287 -3.75 -29.69 -18.75
N ASN A 288 -4.30 -30.90 -18.74
CA ASN A 288 -5.41 -31.31 -17.87
C ASN A 288 -5.42 -32.83 -17.62
N PRO A 289 -4.39 -33.38 -16.95
CA PRO A 289 -4.28 -34.82 -16.73
C PRO A 289 -5.42 -35.35 -15.86
N ALA A 290 -6.14 -36.37 -16.34
CA ALA A 290 -7.30 -36.94 -15.65
C ALA A 290 -6.96 -37.49 -14.26
N ASP A 291 -5.77 -38.07 -14.10
CA ASP A 291 -5.23 -38.58 -12.82
C ASP A 291 -4.39 -37.53 -12.07
N GLY A 292 -4.47 -36.27 -12.49
CA GLY A 292 -3.68 -35.17 -11.94
C GLY A 292 -4.19 -34.65 -10.59
N GLU A 293 -3.49 -33.66 -10.06
CA GLU A 293 -3.93 -32.99 -8.83
C GLU A 293 -5.17 -32.10 -9.11
N PRO A 294 -6.33 -32.30 -8.45
CA PRO A 294 -7.54 -31.53 -8.76
C PRO A 294 -7.39 -30.03 -8.49
N ALA A 295 -7.99 -29.19 -9.33
CA ALA A 295 -8.02 -27.73 -9.14
C ALA A 295 -9.01 -27.32 -8.03
N TYR A 296 -10.13 -28.04 -7.91
CA TYR A 296 -11.14 -27.83 -6.87
C TYR A 296 -10.68 -28.42 -5.52
N GLN A 297 -9.85 -27.67 -4.79
CA GLN A 297 -9.46 -28.01 -3.42
C GLN A 297 -9.62 -26.83 -2.46
N PRO A 298 -9.97 -27.05 -1.18
CA PRO A 298 -10.25 -25.99 -0.21
C PRO A 298 -9.14 -24.93 -0.05
N ASN A 299 -7.88 -25.33 -0.23
CA ASN A 299 -6.70 -24.49 -0.06
C ASN A 299 -6.17 -23.88 -1.35
N LYS A 300 -6.79 -24.16 -2.51
CA LYS A 300 -6.37 -23.63 -3.80
C LYS A 300 -7.06 -22.30 -4.13
N PRO A 301 -6.42 -21.43 -4.93
CA PRO A 301 -7.02 -20.17 -5.35
C PRO A 301 -8.31 -20.41 -6.13
N LEU A 302 -9.35 -19.65 -5.80
CA LEU A 302 -10.64 -19.70 -6.50
C LEU A 302 -10.49 -19.28 -7.96
N PHE A 303 -9.72 -18.23 -8.24
CA PHE A 303 -9.51 -17.73 -9.60
C PHE A 303 -8.10 -18.05 -10.09
N ARG A 304 -8.03 -18.73 -11.24
CA ARG A 304 -6.79 -19.25 -11.81
C ARG A 304 -6.55 -18.67 -13.21
N ALA A 305 -5.27 -18.57 -13.57
CA ALA A 305 -4.91 -18.23 -14.94
C ALA A 305 -5.28 -19.39 -15.86
N LEU A 306 -5.90 -19.07 -17.00
CA LEU A 306 -6.29 -20.03 -18.02
C LEU A 306 -5.47 -19.80 -19.29
N THR A 307 -5.29 -20.86 -20.07
CA THR A 307 -4.86 -20.82 -21.46
C THR A 307 -5.99 -20.27 -22.34
N THR A 308 -5.72 -20.02 -23.62
CA THR A 308 -6.74 -19.60 -24.59
C THR A 308 -7.84 -20.64 -24.79
N LEU A 309 -7.54 -21.92 -24.58
CA LEU A 309 -8.49 -23.03 -24.65
C LEU A 309 -9.29 -23.23 -23.34
N GLY A 310 -9.06 -22.41 -22.31
CA GLY A 310 -9.79 -22.49 -21.05
C GLY A 310 -9.28 -23.54 -20.04
N ASN A 311 -8.15 -24.22 -20.31
CA ASN A 311 -7.46 -25.07 -19.33
C ASN A 311 -6.57 -24.26 -18.39
N LEU A 312 -6.19 -24.80 -17.23
CA LEU A 312 -5.29 -24.14 -16.29
C LEU A 312 -3.93 -23.86 -16.94
N LYS A 313 -3.45 -22.61 -16.85
CA LYS A 313 -2.11 -22.25 -17.33
C LYS A 313 -1.04 -22.87 -16.42
N ARG A 314 0.01 -23.47 -16.98
CA ARG A 314 1.17 -23.98 -16.21
C ARG A 314 1.87 -22.84 -15.46
N ARG A 315 2.14 -23.05 -14.17
CA ARG A 315 2.70 -22.04 -13.25
C ARG A 315 3.93 -22.54 -12.48
N ALA A 316 4.64 -23.55 -13.00
CA ALA A 316 5.84 -24.12 -12.37
C ALA A 316 6.91 -23.06 -12.03
N ASN A 317 7.09 -22.06 -12.89
CA ASN A 317 8.09 -21.00 -12.71
C ASN A 317 7.55 -19.75 -11.98
N ALA A 318 6.34 -19.80 -11.41
CA ALA A 318 5.72 -18.63 -10.80
C ALA A 318 6.22 -18.39 -9.36
N THR A 319 7.36 -17.72 -9.22
CA THR A 319 8.06 -17.51 -7.93
C THR A 319 7.39 -16.54 -6.95
N VAL A 320 6.40 -15.75 -7.40
CA VAL A 320 5.88 -14.60 -6.63
C VAL A 320 4.54 -14.88 -5.97
N ARG A 321 3.61 -15.43 -6.76
CA ARG A 321 2.22 -15.67 -6.36
C ARG A 321 1.78 -17.08 -6.69
N GLY A 322 2.70 -17.97 -7.08
CA GLY A 322 2.42 -19.37 -7.42
C GLY A 322 1.22 -19.48 -8.35
N LEU A 323 0.18 -20.16 -7.85
CA LEU A 323 -1.07 -20.43 -8.54
C LEU A 323 -2.04 -19.23 -8.61
N PHE A 324 -1.87 -18.23 -7.73
CA PHE A 324 -2.77 -17.08 -7.63
C PHE A 324 -2.60 -16.13 -8.83
N LEU A 325 -3.72 -15.52 -9.25
CA LEU A 325 -3.70 -14.37 -10.15
C LEU A 325 -3.03 -13.16 -9.48
N THR A 326 -2.48 -12.26 -10.29
CA THR A 326 -1.96 -10.98 -9.81
C THR A 326 -3.05 -9.92 -9.89
N GLY A 327 -2.98 -8.89 -9.04
CA GLY A 327 -3.90 -7.75 -9.14
C GLY A 327 -3.82 -7.04 -10.50
N ARG A 328 -2.64 -7.03 -11.13
CA ARG A 328 -2.44 -6.54 -12.50
C ARG A 328 -3.19 -7.40 -13.53
N ALA A 329 -3.16 -8.73 -13.40
CA ALA A 329 -3.88 -9.62 -14.32
C ALA A 329 -5.39 -9.34 -14.27
N VAL A 330 -5.96 -9.19 -13.06
CA VAL A 330 -7.37 -8.79 -12.91
C VAL A 330 -7.63 -7.41 -13.51
N ASN A 331 -6.72 -6.45 -13.32
CA ASN A 331 -6.85 -5.14 -13.91
C ASN A 331 -6.94 -5.17 -15.44
N GLU A 332 -6.09 -5.96 -16.09
CA GLU A 332 -6.12 -6.11 -17.55
C GLU A 332 -7.35 -6.91 -18.01
N MET A 333 -7.80 -7.91 -17.25
CA MET A 333 -9.08 -8.60 -17.52
C MET A 333 -10.26 -7.63 -17.49
N VAL A 334 -10.36 -6.80 -16.44
CA VAL A 334 -11.46 -5.82 -16.31
C VAL A 334 -11.43 -4.81 -17.45
N LYS A 335 -10.26 -4.26 -17.79
CA LYS A 335 -10.11 -3.36 -18.95
C LYS A 335 -10.53 -4.03 -20.26
N ALA A 336 -10.08 -5.26 -20.49
CA ALA A 336 -10.40 -5.99 -21.73
C ALA A 336 -11.90 -6.26 -21.84
N ARG A 337 -12.57 -6.68 -20.75
CA ARG A 337 -14.02 -6.92 -20.74
C ARG A 337 -14.81 -5.63 -20.90
N ALA A 338 -14.40 -4.55 -20.24
CA ALA A 338 -15.02 -3.25 -20.39
C ALA A 338 -14.87 -2.69 -21.81
N ALA A 339 -13.68 -2.80 -22.40
CA ALA A 339 -13.43 -2.38 -23.78
C ALA A 339 -14.24 -3.21 -24.80
N ALA A 340 -14.33 -4.53 -24.62
CA ALA A 340 -15.15 -5.40 -25.47
C ALA A 340 -16.64 -5.05 -25.42
N ALA A 341 -17.11 -4.45 -24.33
CA ALA A 341 -18.46 -3.93 -24.18
C ALA A 341 -18.63 -2.45 -24.62
N GLY A 342 -17.58 -1.81 -25.16
CA GLY A 342 -17.60 -0.40 -25.54
C GLY A 342 -17.53 0.59 -24.36
N ILE A 343 -17.13 0.15 -23.17
CA ILE A 343 -17.15 0.92 -21.90
C ILE A 343 -15.72 1.08 -21.37
N ALA A 344 -14.76 1.41 -22.24
CA ALA A 344 -13.38 1.65 -21.81
C ALA A 344 -13.24 2.95 -20.97
N LEU A 345 -14.15 3.89 -21.21
CA LEU A 345 -14.23 5.19 -20.54
C LEU A 345 -15.67 5.41 -20.04
N ILE A 346 -15.80 5.99 -18.85
CA ILE A 346 -17.08 6.45 -18.28
C ILE A 346 -16.82 7.86 -17.75
N ASN A 347 -17.55 8.85 -18.28
CA ASN A 347 -17.38 10.26 -17.93
C ASN A 347 -15.90 10.71 -17.97
N GLY A 348 -15.20 10.40 -19.07
CA GLY A 348 -13.77 10.72 -19.25
C GLY A 348 -12.79 9.87 -18.41
N LEU A 349 -13.27 9.11 -17.42
CA LEU A 349 -12.43 8.30 -16.55
C LEU A 349 -12.24 6.88 -17.11
N LYS A 350 -11.01 6.36 -16.97
CA LYS A 350 -10.66 5.00 -17.41
C LYS A 350 -11.31 3.94 -16.52
N VAL A 351 -11.88 2.91 -17.14
CA VAL A 351 -12.33 1.71 -16.42
C VAL A 351 -11.11 0.84 -16.07
N THR A 352 -11.00 0.48 -14.80
CA THR A 352 -9.92 -0.37 -14.28
C THR A 352 -10.47 -1.36 -13.25
N SER A 353 -9.63 -2.24 -12.69
CA SER A 353 -10.07 -3.09 -11.58
C SER A 353 -10.56 -2.32 -10.35
N HIS A 354 -10.15 -1.07 -10.17
CA HIS A 354 -10.64 -0.25 -9.07
C HIS A 354 -12.05 0.28 -9.30
N SER A 355 -12.53 0.24 -10.55
CA SER A 355 -13.89 0.64 -10.91
C SER A 355 -14.95 -0.26 -10.30
N LEU A 356 -14.65 -1.54 -10.08
CA LEU A 356 -15.55 -2.50 -9.39
C LEU A 356 -15.59 -2.30 -7.87
N ARG A 357 -14.76 -1.41 -7.32
CA ARG A 357 -14.86 -0.96 -5.93
C ARG A 357 -15.59 0.37 -5.81
N ALA A 358 -15.38 1.28 -6.76
CA ALA A 358 -16.08 2.57 -6.78
C ALA A 358 -17.54 2.43 -7.22
N GLY A 359 -17.79 1.71 -8.32
CA GLY A 359 -19.12 1.49 -8.90
C GLY A 359 -20.21 1.10 -7.89
N PRO A 360 -20.11 -0.04 -7.20
CA PRO A 360 -21.09 -0.45 -6.19
C PRO A 360 -21.24 0.54 -5.04
N ASN A 361 -20.20 1.31 -4.70
CA ASN A 361 -20.32 2.36 -3.71
C ASN A 361 -21.08 3.58 -4.26
N THR A 362 -20.85 3.95 -5.52
CA THR A 362 -21.66 4.95 -6.20
C THR A 362 -23.13 4.50 -6.25
N ASP A 363 -23.42 3.26 -6.68
CA ASP A 363 -24.80 2.73 -6.72
C ASP A 363 -25.46 2.79 -5.33
N MET A 364 -24.73 2.43 -4.27
CA MET A 364 -25.24 2.53 -2.89
C MET A 364 -25.44 3.98 -2.45
N ALA A 365 -24.57 4.91 -2.84
CA ALA A 365 -24.71 6.32 -2.50
C ALA A 365 -25.91 6.94 -3.22
N GLU A 366 -26.10 6.63 -4.50
CA GLU A 366 -27.25 7.02 -5.32
C GLU A 366 -28.56 6.45 -4.74
N ALA A 367 -28.52 5.23 -4.23
CA ALA A 367 -29.63 4.60 -3.51
C ALA A 367 -29.77 5.07 -2.04
N GLN A 368 -29.05 6.13 -1.63
CA GLN A 368 -29.10 6.73 -0.30
C GLN A 368 -28.79 5.75 0.85
N VAL A 369 -27.98 4.72 0.60
CA VAL A 369 -27.52 3.80 1.65
C VAL A 369 -26.63 4.57 2.64
N PRO A 370 -26.86 4.44 3.96
CA PRO A 370 -26.09 5.15 4.98
C PRO A 370 -24.58 4.97 4.82
N LEU A 371 -23.83 6.03 5.10
CA LEU A 371 -22.36 6.02 5.03
C LEU A 371 -21.75 4.90 5.89
N ALA A 372 -22.33 4.63 7.07
CA ALA A 372 -21.88 3.55 7.95
C ALA A 372 -21.95 2.18 7.28
N ASP A 373 -23.06 1.88 6.59
CA ASP A 373 -23.26 0.61 5.89
C ASP A 373 -22.36 0.48 4.67
N ARG A 374 -22.16 1.59 3.94
CA ARG A 374 -21.18 1.65 2.82
C ARG A 374 -19.76 1.46 3.33
N ASN A 375 -19.39 2.10 4.44
CA ASN A 375 -18.13 1.93 5.14
C ASN A 375 -17.91 0.48 5.55
N GLU A 376 -18.92 -0.14 6.14
CA GLU A 376 -18.88 -1.54 6.47
C GLU A 376 -18.70 -2.40 5.22
N ALA A 377 -19.54 -2.23 4.19
CA ALA A 377 -19.52 -3.03 2.97
C ALA A 377 -18.16 -2.96 2.25
N GLY A 378 -17.61 -1.75 2.11
CA GLY A 378 -16.32 -1.52 1.46
C GLY A 378 -15.12 -1.78 2.35
N ASP A 379 -15.29 -2.10 3.63
CA ASP A 379 -14.19 -2.26 4.58
C ASP A 379 -13.33 -0.99 4.73
N TRP A 380 -14.01 0.16 4.78
CA TRP A 380 -13.43 1.43 5.19
C TRP A 380 -13.50 1.56 6.72
N HIS A 381 -12.71 2.48 7.28
CA HIS A 381 -12.84 2.79 8.71
C HIS A 381 -14.23 3.39 8.95
N LYS A 382 -14.87 3.08 10.08
CA LYS A 382 -16.24 3.54 10.39
C LYS A 382 -16.41 5.05 10.28
N ASP A 383 -15.39 5.79 10.71
CA ASP A 383 -15.36 7.27 10.72
C ASP A 383 -14.73 7.85 9.43
N SER A 384 -14.60 7.05 8.37
CA SER A 384 -13.99 7.50 7.11
C SER A 384 -15.02 8.15 6.20
N THR A 385 -14.68 9.29 5.62
CA THR A 385 -15.44 9.94 4.54
C THR A 385 -15.05 9.44 3.14
N LEU A 386 -14.08 8.51 3.04
CA LEU A 386 -13.55 8.07 1.75
C LEU A 386 -14.62 7.52 0.80
N ALA A 387 -15.63 6.83 1.34
CA ALA A 387 -16.75 6.32 0.56
C ALA A 387 -17.46 7.45 -0.21
N ASP A 388 -17.56 8.64 0.36
CA ASP A 388 -18.09 9.83 -0.33
C ASP A 388 -17.00 10.52 -1.14
N ASP A 389 -15.93 10.97 -0.50
CA ASP A 389 -14.95 11.89 -1.11
C ASP A 389 -14.14 11.28 -2.28
N ARG A 390 -14.00 9.95 -2.32
CA ARG A 390 -13.06 9.26 -3.23
C ARG A 390 -13.68 8.13 -4.04
N TYR A 391 -14.76 7.53 -3.54
CA TYR A 391 -15.37 6.34 -4.14
C TYR A 391 -16.77 6.58 -4.67
N ASN A 392 -17.44 7.67 -4.30
CA ASN A 392 -18.65 8.10 -4.96
C ASN A 392 -18.25 8.76 -6.29
N ARG A 393 -18.54 8.10 -7.40
CA ARG A 393 -18.12 8.51 -8.75
C ARG A 393 -19.33 8.48 -9.69
N PRO A 394 -20.27 9.43 -9.55
CA PRO A 394 -21.38 9.52 -10.48
C PRO A 394 -20.83 9.81 -11.88
N ASP A 395 -21.44 9.20 -12.87
CA ASP A 395 -21.05 9.29 -14.28
C ASP A 395 -21.78 10.41 -15.04
N GLY A 396 -22.48 11.29 -14.30
CA GLY A 396 -23.33 12.36 -14.83
C GLY A 396 -24.68 11.88 -15.38
N SER A 397 -24.99 10.58 -15.31
CA SER A 397 -26.31 10.05 -15.69
C SER A 397 -27.31 9.98 -14.54
N ILE A 398 -26.82 10.12 -13.31
CA ILE A 398 -27.67 10.42 -12.16
C ILE A 398 -28.09 11.86 -12.30
N ASP A 399 -29.40 12.08 -12.22
CA ASP A 399 -29.94 13.42 -12.15
C ASP A 399 -29.27 14.19 -11.00
N ILE A 400 -29.18 13.73 -9.74
CA ILE A 400 -28.68 14.50 -8.55
C ILE A 400 -29.21 15.96 -8.40
N SER A 401 -29.94 16.51 -9.37
CA SER A 401 -30.42 17.88 -9.53
C SER A 401 -31.88 18.03 -9.15
N LYS A 402 -32.34 17.25 -8.16
CA LYS A 402 -33.44 17.69 -7.27
C LYS A 402 -33.06 17.59 -5.80
N HIS A 403 -31.79 17.76 -5.50
CA HIS A 403 -31.38 18.23 -4.19
C HIS A 403 -30.38 19.36 -4.37
N ASP A 404 -30.84 20.43 -5.00
CA ASP A 404 -30.21 21.72 -4.75
C ASP A 404 -30.52 22.04 -3.28
N PRO A 405 -29.53 22.32 -2.40
CA PRO A 405 -29.84 22.84 -1.07
C PRO A 405 -30.72 24.11 -1.13
N LEU A 406 -30.73 24.82 -2.25
CA LEU A 406 -31.66 25.91 -2.53
C LEU A 406 -33.09 25.47 -2.83
N ASP A 407 -33.36 24.19 -3.14
CA ASP A 407 -34.74 23.65 -3.20
C ASP A 407 -35.46 23.80 -1.84
N ALA A 408 -34.68 23.85 -0.73
CA ALA A 408 -35.20 24.13 0.61
C ALA A 408 -35.37 25.64 0.90
N VAL A 409 -34.82 26.52 0.06
CA VAL A 409 -34.97 27.96 0.16
C VAL A 409 -36.23 28.36 -0.61
N PRO A 410 -37.24 28.97 0.03
CA PRO A 410 -38.43 29.44 -0.68
C PRO A 410 -38.06 30.39 -1.81
N LEU A 411 -38.74 30.28 -2.95
CA LEU A 411 -38.59 31.23 -4.04
C LEU A 411 -38.87 32.65 -3.53
N TYR A 412 -37.95 33.58 -3.82
CA TYR A 412 -38.14 35.00 -3.54
C TYR A 412 -39.42 35.49 -4.24
N GLY A 413 -40.34 36.11 -3.49
CA GLY A 413 -41.66 36.49 -4.01
C GLY A 413 -42.73 35.39 -3.97
N GLY A 414 -42.45 34.21 -3.41
CA GLY A 414 -43.43 33.13 -3.23
C GLY A 414 -44.58 33.51 -2.26
N PRO A 415 -45.58 32.62 -2.05
CA PRO A 415 -46.78 32.94 -1.28
C PRO A 415 -46.50 33.43 0.16
N ALA A 416 -45.39 33.01 0.78
CA ALA A 416 -44.92 33.53 2.06
C ALA A 416 -44.48 35.01 1.99
N HIS A 417 -43.90 35.45 0.87
CA HIS A 417 -43.52 36.85 0.62
C HIS A 417 -44.73 37.70 0.23
N ALA A 418 -45.70 37.12 -0.49
CA ALA A 418 -46.98 37.78 -0.82
C ALA A 418 -47.81 38.10 0.44
N ALA A 419 -47.77 37.23 1.45
CA ALA A 419 -48.41 37.48 2.75
C ALA A 419 -47.75 38.63 3.55
N VAL A 420 -46.45 38.87 3.35
CA VAL A 420 -45.69 39.95 4.03
C VAL A 420 -45.70 41.26 3.22
N ALA A 421 -46.02 41.23 1.92
CA ALA A 421 -46.20 42.43 1.11
C ALA A 421 -47.56 43.12 1.32
N GLN A 422 -48.57 42.39 1.79
CA GLN A 422 -49.92 42.94 2.02
C GLN A 422 -50.05 43.98 3.15
N PRO A 423 -49.23 44.03 4.23
CA PRO A 423 -49.35 45.08 5.24
C PRO A 423 -48.66 46.41 4.89
N LEU A 424 -47.71 46.42 3.94
CA LEU A 424 -47.00 47.66 3.57
C LEU A 424 -47.82 48.57 2.65
N ALA A 425 -48.76 48.02 1.89
CA ALA A 425 -49.66 48.81 1.05
C ALA A 425 -50.76 49.54 1.86
N VAL A 426 -51.12 49.04 3.05
CA VAL A 426 -52.16 49.66 3.90
C VAL A 426 -51.58 50.81 4.75
N ALA A 427 -50.28 50.79 5.07
CA ALA A 427 -49.63 51.89 5.78
C ALA A 427 -49.37 53.14 4.91
N ALA A 428 -49.29 52.99 3.59
CA ALA A 428 -49.08 54.10 2.67
C ALA A 428 -50.38 54.85 2.27
N ALA A 429 -51.56 54.26 2.53
CA ALA A 429 -52.86 54.86 2.20
C ALA A 429 -53.49 55.65 3.38
N GLY A 430 -52.82 55.76 4.52
CA GLY A 430 -53.31 56.44 5.73
C GLY A 430 -52.66 57.79 6.03
N GLN A 431 -51.98 58.42 5.07
CA GLN A 431 -51.33 59.73 5.23
C GLN A 431 -51.78 60.78 4.20
N GLU A 432 -52.98 60.65 3.64
CA GLU A 432 -53.68 61.73 2.94
C GLU A 432 -55.14 61.78 3.41
N GLU A 433 -55.37 62.39 4.58
CA GLU A 433 -56.67 62.99 4.93
C GLU A 433 -56.45 64.38 5.52
#